data_AF-A0AAQ4E9M4-F1
#
_entry.id   AF-A0AAQ4E9M4-F1
#
_cell.length_a   1.000
_cell.length_b   1.000
_cell.length_c   1.000
_cell.angle_alpha   90.00
_cell.angle_beta   90.00
_cell.angle_gamma   90.00
#
_symmetry.space_group_name_H-M   'P 1'
#
loop_
_entity.id
_entity.type
_entity.pdbx_description
1 polymer ?
#
loop_
_entity_poly.entity_id
_entity_poly.type
_entity_poly.pdbx_seq_one_letter_code
_entity_poly.pdbx_strand_id
1 'polypeptide(L)'
;MPTCCVPGCKSGYRNDVNSSERHFFCAPSNETLRSAWNRAIPRADRELSAKSKAGSDLVNFEHYRKLHDIEEKEQLKVVPRLTASHVNPKKLEKMNVRLSTQLFSRSVAVGLKFYREQQKPGFEGTEGTESFTRRMNDLFDALNAKFPAEGIRKNSPQLKVIIDFLDMLN
;
A
#
# COMPACT_ATOMS: atom_id res chain seq x y z
N MET A 1 -3.81 18.20 -14.93
CA MET A 1 -3.22 17.12 -14.10
C MET A 1 -1.82 17.49 -13.71
N PRO A 2 -1.45 17.33 -12.44
CA PRO A 2 -0.05 17.47 -12.07
C PRO A 2 0.78 16.31 -12.62
N THR A 3 2.02 16.59 -13.03
CA THR A 3 2.98 15.58 -13.48
C THR A 3 3.86 15.15 -12.32
N CYS A 4 4.18 13.86 -12.28
CA CYS A 4 5.12 13.33 -11.28
C CYS A 4 6.54 13.88 -11.53
N CYS A 5 7.24 14.22 -10.45
CA CYS A 5 8.62 14.68 -10.47
C CYS A 5 9.65 13.54 -10.33
N VAL A 6 9.22 12.30 -10.12
CA VAL A 6 10.14 11.15 -10.01
C VAL A 6 10.68 10.81 -11.40
N PRO A 7 12.02 10.70 -11.59
CA PRO A 7 12.62 10.27 -12.86
C PRO A 7 12.02 8.98 -13.38
N GLY A 8 11.73 8.92 -14.68
CA GLY A 8 11.13 7.74 -15.32
C GLY A 8 9.64 7.51 -15.02
N CYS A 9 9.05 8.25 -14.08
CA CYS A 9 7.62 8.13 -13.79
C CYS A 9 6.77 8.83 -14.86
N LYS A 10 5.91 8.06 -15.54
CA LYS A 10 4.96 8.58 -16.55
C LYS A 10 3.61 9.02 -15.96
N SER A 11 3.47 9.04 -14.64
CA SER A 11 2.23 9.42 -13.95
C SER A 11 1.88 10.88 -14.19
N GLY A 12 0.64 11.15 -14.63
CA GLY A 12 0.12 12.49 -14.86
C GLY A 12 0.49 13.13 -16.19
N TYR A 13 1.20 12.40 -17.07
CA TYR A 13 1.44 12.81 -18.45
C TYR A 13 0.20 12.55 -19.32
N ARG A 14 0.07 13.27 -20.44
CA ARG A 14 -1.12 13.19 -21.33
C ARG A 14 -1.46 11.79 -21.84
N ASN A 15 -0.48 10.89 -21.94
CA ASN A 15 -0.66 9.52 -22.44
C ASN A 15 -0.89 8.50 -21.31
N ASP A 16 -1.06 8.95 -20.06
CA ASP A 16 -1.31 8.09 -18.92
C ASP A 16 -2.80 7.68 -18.88
N VAL A 17 -3.06 6.42 -19.24
CA VAL A 17 -4.39 5.80 -19.33
C VAL A 17 -5.14 5.84 -17.98
N ASN A 18 -4.43 5.93 -16.85
CA ASN A 18 -5.01 5.89 -15.51
C ASN A 18 -4.90 7.24 -14.77
N SER A 19 -4.74 8.35 -15.49
CA SER A 19 -4.36 9.62 -14.86
C SER A 19 -5.44 10.28 -13.99
N SER A 20 -6.70 9.85 -14.11
CA SER A 20 -7.82 10.31 -13.29
C SER A 20 -7.89 9.65 -11.90
N GLU A 21 -7.14 8.57 -11.65
CA GLU A 21 -7.20 7.80 -10.40
C GLU A 21 -5.96 7.95 -9.50
N ARG A 22 -5.03 8.85 -9.84
CA ARG A 22 -3.76 8.99 -9.13
C ARG A 22 -3.81 10.11 -8.09
N HIS A 23 -3.43 9.78 -6.86
CA HIS A 23 -3.08 10.75 -5.84
C HIS A 23 -1.62 11.16 -6.00
N PHE A 24 -1.38 12.47 -5.95
CA PHE A 24 -0.05 13.05 -6.06
C PHE A 24 0.32 13.72 -4.75
N PHE A 25 1.41 13.31 -4.14
CA PHE A 25 1.92 13.95 -2.93
C PHE A 25 2.73 15.17 -3.31
N CYS A 26 2.39 16.32 -2.75
CA CYS A 26 3.24 17.51 -2.87
C CYS A 26 4.50 17.31 -2.02
N ALA A 27 5.62 17.85 -2.49
CA ALA A 27 6.85 17.85 -1.72
C ALA A 27 6.61 18.53 -0.34
N PRO A 28 7.18 17.98 0.75
CA PRO A 28 7.00 18.53 2.08
C PRO A 28 7.41 20.02 2.14
N SER A 29 6.62 20.82 2.88
CA SER A 29 6.98 22.22 3.15
C SER A 29 8.16 22.34 4.11
N ASN A 30 8.37 21.33 4.97
CA ASN A 30 9.47 21.27 5.92
C ASN A 30 10.81 21.04 5.20
N GLU A 31 11.80 21.88 5.49
CA GLU A 31 13.11 21.88 4.82
C GLU A 31 13.92 20.59 5.03
N THR A 32 13.85 20.01 6.23
CA THR A 32 14.55 18.76 6.57
C THR A 32 13.96 17.58 5.81
N LEU A 33 12.63 17.48 5.76
CA LEU A 33 11.93 16.45 5.00
C LEU A 33 12.09 16.64 3.49
N ARG A 34 12.06 17.88 3.01
CA ARG A 34 12.32 18.20 1.59
C ARG A 34 13.73 17.82 1.16
N SER A 35 14.72 18.01 2.05
CA SER A 35 16.09 17.58 1.83
C SER A 35 16.23 16.05 1.82
N ALA A 36 15.48 15.34 2.68
CA ALA A 36 15.41 13.88 2.63
C ALA A 36 14.79 13.39 1.31
N TRP A 37 13.73 14.04 0.84
CA TRP A 37 13.09 13.73 -0.44
C TRP A 37 14.02 14.02 -1.65
N ASN A 38 14.78 15.11 -1.63
CA ASN A 38 15.77 15.42 -2.67
C ASN A 38 16.85 14.33 -2.76
N ARG A 39 17.24 13.74 -1.62
CA ARG A 39 18.19 12.61 -1.59
C ARG A 39 17.56 11.31 -2.10
N ALA A 40 16.29 11.06 -1.77
CA ALA A 40 15.58 9.85 -2.17
C ALA A 40 15.13 9.86 -3.64
N ILE A 41 14.89 11.04 -4.22
CA ILE A 41 14.49 11.24 -5.62
C ILE A 41 15.55 12.10 -6.30
N PRO A 42 16.77 11.57 -6.51
CA PRO A 42 17.88 12.35 -7.05
C PRO A 42 17.61 12.76 -8.50
N ARG A 43 17.75 14.05 -8.78
CA ARG A 43 17.60 14.63 -10.11
C ARG A 43 18.75 15.57 -10.40
N ALA A 44 19.44 15.33 -11.51
CA ALA A 44 20.53 16.19 -11.97
C ALA A 44 20.00 17.52 -12.57
N ASP A 45 18.76 17.52 -13.06
CA ASP A 45 18.15 18.62 -13.80
C ASP A 45 17.30 19.56 -12.91
N ARG A 46 16.80 19.10 -11.75
CA ARG A 46 15.85 19.88 -10.95
C ARG A 46 15.70 19.42 -9.48
N GLU A 47 15.86 20.37 -8.56
CA GLU A 47 15.51 20.21 -7.14
C GLU A 47 13.98 20.22 -6.87
N LEU A 48 13.55 19.50 -5.83
CA LEU A 48 12.16 19.45 -5.41
C LEU A 48 11.73 20.77 -4.76
N SER A 49 10.89 21.52 -5.46
CA SER A 49 10.12 22.63 -4.88
C SER A 49 8.83 22.14 -4.24
N ALA A 50 8.20 22.94 -3.37
CA ALA A 50 6.90 22.63 -2.74
C ALA A 50 5.76 22.32 -3.74
N LYS A 51 5.92 22.71 -5.02
CA LYS A 51 4.98 22.41 -6.11
C LYS A 51 5.27 21.08 -6.82
N SER A 52 6.40 20.45 -6.52
CA SER A 52 6.81 19.17 -7.10
C SER A 52 5.96 18.06 -6.51
N LYS A 53 5.55 17.09 -7.35
CA LYS A 53 4.68 16.01 -6.91
C LYS A 53 5.30 14.65 -7.12
N ALA A 54 5.42 13.82 -6.09
CA ALA A 54 5.90 12.45 -6.24
C ALA A 54 4.72 11.48 -6.28
N GLY A 55 4.79 10.51 -7.20
CA GLY A 55 3.95 9.31 -7.13
C GLY A 55 4.65 8.30 -6.25
N SER A 56 3.98 7.83 -5.19
CA SER A 56 4.41 6.65 -4.43
C SER A 56 4.12 5.38 -5.23
N ASP A 57 4.66 4.24 -4.77
CA ASP A 57 4.07 2.95 -5.13
C ASP A 57 2.57 3.02 -4.79
N LEU A 58 1.72 2.86 -5.81
CA LEU A 58 0.30 3.14 -5.68
C LEU A 58 -0.36 1.98 -4.95
N VAL A 59 -0.99 2.30 -3.82
CA VAL A 59 -1.96 1.42 -3.18
C VAL A 59 -3.28 1.64 -3.90
N ASN A 60 -3.67 0.69 -4.77
CA ASN A 60 -4.97 0.71 -5.42
C ASN A 60 -5.87 -0.36 -4.81
N PHE A 61 -7.08 0.04 -4.40
CA PHE A 61 -8.08 -0.89 -3.88
C PHE A 61 -8.60 -1.85 -4.95
N GLU A 62 -8.56 -1.45 -6.23
CA GLU A 62 -8.92 -2.31 -7.37
C GLU A 62 -8.04 -3.55 -7.47
N HIS A 63 -6.82 -3.53 -6.92
CA HIS A 63 -5.98 -4.73 -6.84
C HIS A 63 -6.64 -5.83 -6.01
N TYR A 64 -7.37 -5.50 -4.93
CA TYR A 64 -8.08 -6.48 -4.12
C TYR A 64 -9.33 -7.02 -4.83
N ARG A 65 -10.04 -6.17 -5.58
CA ARG A 65 -11.18 -6.60 -6.42
C ARG A 65 -10.73 -7.58 -7.49
N LYS A 66 -9.68 -7.25 -8.23
CA LYS A 66 -9.08 -8.14 -9.24
C LYS A 66 -8.60 -9.46 -8.64
N LEU A 67 -7.98 -9.41 -7.45
CA LEU A 67 -7.57 -10.61 -6.73
C LEU A 67 -8.78 -11.52 -6.44
N HIS A 68 -9.87 -10.95 -5.92
CA HIS A 68 -11.11 -11.70 -5.68
C HIS A 68 -11.69 -12.31 -6.96
N ASP A 69 -11.77 -11.53 -8.05
CA ASP A 69 -12.38 -11.97 -9.32
C ASP A 69 -11.61 -13.11 -9.99
N ILE A 70 -10.30 -13.19 -9.76
CA ILE A 70 -9.46 -14.27 -10.27
C ILE A 70 -9.58 -15.49 -9.37
N GLU A 71 -9.50 -15.31 -8.06
CA GLU A 71 -9.72 -16.39 -7.08
C GLU A 71 -11.10 -17.04 -7.23
N GLU A 72 -12.14 -16.30 -7.63
CA GLU A 72 -13.48 -16.86 -7.86
C GLU A 72 -13.54 -17.81 -9.07
N LYS A 73 -12.66 -17.61 -10.06
CA LYS A 73 -12.58 -18.44 -11.28
C LYS A 73 -11.69 -19.67 -11.10
N GLU A 74 -10.75 -19.62 -10.18
CA GLU A 74 -9.80 -20.70 -9.92
C GLU A 74 -10.40 -21.74 -8.96
N GLN A 75 -10.19 -23.03 -9.24
CA GLN A 75 -10.64 -24.11 -8.35
C GLN A 75 -9.84 -24.17 -7.04
N LEU A 76 -8.55 -23.82 -7.11
CA LEU A 76 -7.64 -23.76 -5.97
C LEU A 76 -7.31 -22.30 -5.67
N LYS A 77 -7.83 -21.83 -4.54
CA LYS A 77 -7.70 -20.45 -4.08
C LYS A 77 -6.43 -20.26 -3.25
N VAL A 78 -5.61 -19.28 -3.62
CA VAL A 78 -4.43 -18.86 -2.84
C VAL A 78 -4.87 -18.14 -1.58
N VAL A 79 -5.97 -17.40 -1.65
CA VAL A 79 -6.53 -16.59 -0.58
C VAL A 79 -8.00 -16.98 -0.35
N PRO A 80 -8.28 -18.20 0.17
CA PRO A 80 -9.62 -18.77 0.22
C PRO A 80 -10.60 -18.02 1.15
N ARG A 81 -10.08 -17.17 2.05
CA ARG A 81 -10.89 -16.36 2.97
C ARG A 81 -11.37 -15.05 2.35
N LEU A 82 -10.84 -14.65 1.20
CA LEU A 82 -11.26 -13.45 0.50
C LEU A 82 -12.61 -13.70 -0.18
N THR A 83 -13.61 -12.89 0.14
CA THR A 83 -14.97 -13.00 -0.41
C THR A 83 -15.49 -11.64 -0.88
N ALA A 84 -16.60 -11.63 -1.63
CA ALA A 84 -17.22 -10.41 -2.13
C ALA A 84 -17.54 -9.39 -1.02
N SER A 85 -17.90 -9.83 0.19
CA SER A 85 -18.14 -8.95 1.34
C SER A 85 -16.91 -8.17 1.79
N HIS A 86 -15.69 -8.62 1.46
CA HIS A 86 -14.45 -7.90 1.78
C HIS A 86 -14.20 -6.74 0.83
N VAL A 87 -14.47 -6.94 -0.47
CA VAL A 87 -14.21 -5.95 -1.52
C VAL A 87 -15.40 -5.02 -1.79
N ASN A 88 -16.62 -5.51 -1.54
CA ASN A 88 -17.88 -4.79 -1.72
C ASN A 88 -18.79 -4.94 -0.49
N PRO A 89 -18.39 -4.39 0.69
CA PRO A 89 -19.15 -4.52 1.92
C PRO A 89 -20.47 -3.75 1.90
N LYS A 90 -21.55 -4.40 2.35
CA LYS A 90 -22.86 -3.78 2.64
C LYS A 90 -22.77 -2.86 3.86
N LYS A 91 -23.82 -2.05 4.08
CA LYS A 91 -23.86 -1.03 5.15
C LYS A 91 -23.46 -1.57 6.53
N LEU A 92 -23.99 -2.72 6.94
CA LEU A 92 -23.66 -3.34 8.24
C LEU A 92 -22.27 -3.99 8.26
N GLU A 93 -21.85 -4.55 7.12
CA GLU A 93 -20.54 -5.21 6.97
C GLU A 93 -19.38 -4.22 7.09
N LYS A 94 -19.58 -2.94 6.76
CA LYS A 94 -18.57 -1.87 6.93
C LYS A 94 -18.10 -1.69 8.38
N MET A 95 -18.93 -2.04 9.35
CA MET A 95 -18.59 -1.97 10.77
C MET A 95 -17.88 -3.24 11.27
N ASN A 96 -17.81 -4.29 10.45
CA ASN A 96 -17.23 -5.56 10.85
C ASN A 96 -15.70 -5.54 10.66
N VAL A 97 -14.99 -5.26 11.75
CA VAL A 97 -13.52 -5.24 11.79
C VAL A 97 -12.91 -6.54 11.28
N ARG A 98 -13.59 -7.69 11.45
CA ARG A 98 -13.10 -8.99 10.96
C ARG A 98 -12.91 -9.00 9.44
N LEU A 99 -13.80 -8.37 8.68
CA LEU A 99 -13.65 -8.31 7.21
C LEU A 99 -12.43 -7.47 6.84
N SER A 100 -12.23 -6.33 7.50
CA SER A 100 -11.07 -5.48 7.28
C SER A 100 -9.75 -6.18 7.63
N THR A 101 -9.68 -6.88 8.76
CA THR A 101 -8.45 -7.59 9.18
C THR A 101 -8.15 -8.78 8.28
N GLN A 102 -9.15 -9.48 7.77
CA GLN A 102 -8.97 -10.55 6.79
C GLN A 102 -8.50 -10.01 5.43
N LEU A 103 -9.01 -8.86 5.00
CA LEU A 103 -8.57 -8.19 3.78
C LEU A 103 -7.11 -7.70 3.88
N PHE A 104 -6.73 -7.10 5.02
CA PHE A 104 -5.36 -6.63 5.27
C PHE A 104 -4.48 -7.70 5.93
N SER A 105 -4.62 -8.95 5.51
CA SER A 105 -3.88 -10.08 6.09
C SER A 105 -2.61 -10.41 5.31
N ARG A 106 -1.66 -11.07 5.99
CA ARG A 106 -0.45 -11.61 5.36
C ARG A 106 -0.75 -12.54 4.17
N SER A 107 -1.83 -13.34 4.23
CA SER A 107 -2.23 -14.21 3.11
C SER A 107 -2.62 -13.44 1.85
N VAL A 108 -3.30 -12.30 2.00
CA VAL A 108 -3.70 -11.45 0.86
C VAL A 108 -2.46 -10.84 0.19
N ALA A 109 -1.49 -10.38 0.98
CA ALA A 109 -0.23 -9.88 0.45
C ALA A 109 0.54 -10.95 -0.33
N VAL A 110 0.58 -12.18 0.19
CA VAL A 110 1.19 -13.32 -0.51
C VAL A 110 0.42 -13.65 -1.79
N GLY A 111 -0.91 -13.56 -1.80
CA GLY A 111 -1.73 -13.75 -2.99
C GLY A 111 -1.40 -12.74 -4.10
N LEU A 112 -1.29 -11.44 -3.74
CA LEU A 112 -0.88 -10.39 -4.69
C LEU A 112 0.50 -10.69 -5.29
N LYS A 113 1.46 -11.08 -4.44
CA LYS A 113 2.81 -11.46 -4.88
C LYS A 113 2.79 -12.67 -5.82
N PHE A 114 2.05 -13.71 -5.45
CA PHE A 114 1.96 -14.94 -6.23
C PHE A 114 1.44 -14.68 -7.65
N TYR A 115 0.33 -13.95 -7.78
CA TYR A 115 -0.23 -13.67 -9.11
C TYR A 115 0.62 -12.71 -9.94
N ARG A 116 1.37 -11.81 -9.29
CA ARG A 116 2.38 -10.98 -9.95
C ARG A 116 3.54 -11.83 -10.49
N GLU A 117 4.05 -12.78 -9.71
CA GLU A 117 5.13 -13.70 -10.13
C GLU A 117 4.68 -14.64 -11.26
N GLN A 118 3.40 -15.03 -11.27
CA GLN A 118 2.78 -15.79 -12.36
C GLN A 118 2.48 -14.93 -13.61
N GLN A 119 2.85 -13.65 -13.61
CA GLN A 119 2.61 -12.70 -14.70
C GLN A 119 1.15 -12.65 -15.17
N LYS A 120 0.20 -12.80 -14.23
CA LYS A 120 -1.22 -12.70 -14.56
C LYS A 120 -1.56 -11.25 -14.93
N PRO A 121 -2.36 -11.03 -15.99
CA PRO A 121 -2.71 -9.69 -16.43
C PRO A 121 -3.46 -8.95 -15.32
N GLY A 122 -3.05 -7.71 -15.05
CA GLY A 122 -3.68 -6.84 -14.07
C GLY A 122 -3.07 -6.85 -12.67
N PHE A 123 -2.00 -7.61 -12.42
CA PHE A 123 -1.20 -7.57 -11.18
C PHE A 123 0.12 -6.80 -11.32
N GLU A 124 0.39 -6.21 -12.49
CA GLU A 124 1.52 -5.31 -12.71
C GLU A 124 1.41 -4.09 -11.78
N GLY A 125 2.48 -3.76 -11.05
CA GLY A 125 2.49 -2.62 -10.14
C GLY A 125 1.75 -2.84 -8.82
N THR A 126 1.48 -4.09 -8.43
CA THR A 126 0.84 -4.41 -7.14
C THR A 126 1.78 -4.36 -5.94
N GLU A 127 3.07 -4.08 -6.14
CA GLU A 127 4.12 -3.98 -5.11
C GLU A 127 3.73 -3.01 -4.00
N GLY A 128 3.14 -1.87 -4.37
CA GLY A 128 2.65 -0.88 -3.42
C GLY A 128 1.53 -1.42 -2.54
N THR A 129 0.50 -2.01 -3.15
CA THR A 129 -0.60 -2.64 -2.41
C THR A 129 -0.08 -3.78 -1.53
N GLU A 130 0.80 -4.65 -2.03
CA GLU A 130 1.39 -5.75 -1.23
C GLU A 130 2.11 -5.21 0.00
N SER A 131 3.01 -4.23 -0.17
CA SER A 131 3.77 -3.64 0.93
C SER A 131 2.84 -3.01 1.95
N PHE A 132 1.83 -2.28 1.49
CA PHE A 132 0.80 -1.71 2.35
C PHE A 132 0.01 -2.77 3.12
N THR A 133 -0.47 -3.83 2.46
CA THR A 133 -1.20 -4.93 3.11
C THR A 133 -0.35 -5.55 4.23
N ARG A 134 0.94 -5.82 3.97
CA ARG A 134 1.86 -6.38 4.99
C ARG A 134 2.04 -5.43 6.17
N ARG A 135 2.29 -4.15 5.90
CA ARG A 135 2.47 -3.14 6.94
C ARG A 135 1.23 -3.00 7.82
N MET A 136 0.05 -3.00 7.22
CA MET A 136 -1.22 -2.96 7.95
C MET A 136 -1.43 -4.22 8.81
N ASN A 137 -1.10 -5.41 8.29
CA ASN A 137 -1.12 -6.65 9.06
C ASN A 137 -0.21 -6.54 10.30
N ASP A 138 1.05 -6.20 10.07
CA ASP A 138 2.07 -6.19 11.12
C ASP A 138 1.77 -5.12 12.18
N LEU A 139 1.25 -3.96 11.77
CA LEU A 139 0.78 -2.92 12.67
C LEU A 139 -0.39 -3.42 13.54
N PHE A 140 -1.39 -4.05 12.91
CA PHE A 140 -2.55 -4.57 13.63
C PHE A 140 -2.14 -5.64 14.64
N ASP A 141 -1.26 -6.57 14.25
CA ASP A 141 -0.74 -7.62 15.12
C ASP A 141 0.10 -7.03 16.27
N ALA A 142 0.93 -6.01 16.00
CA ALA A 142 1.72 -5.32 17.02
C ALA A 142 0.86 -4.59 18.05
N LEU A 143 -0.25 -3.98 17.63
CA LEU A 143 -1.18 -3.26 18.51
C LEU A 143 -2.14 -4.21 19.26
N ASN A 144 -2.38 -5.40 18.73
CA ASN A 144 -3.33 -6.38 19.27
C ASN A 144 -2.64 -7.56 19.97
N ALA A 145 -1.48 -7.31 20.60
CA ALA A 145 -0.77 -8.30 21.39
C ALA A 145 -1.63 -8.80 22.57
N LYS A 146 -1.84 -10.12 22.67
CA LYS A 146 -2.72 -10.73 23.68
C LYS A 146 -1.98 -11.20 24.93
N PHE A 147 -0.67 -11.45 24.81
CA PHE A 147 0.13 -11.97 25.90
C PHE A 147 0.97 -10.86 26.54
N PRO A 148 1.07 -10.78 27.88
CA PRO A 148 1.92 -9.80 28.56
C PRO A 148 3.41 -9.88 28.16
N ALA A 149 3.86 -11.05 27.68
CA ALA A 149 5.20 -11.25 27.15
C ALA A 149 5.43 -10.53 25.81
N GLU A 150 4.37 -10.38 25.00
CA GLU A 150 4.36 -9.68 23.70
C GLU A 150 3.95 -8.21 23.82
N GLY A 151 3.70 -7.74 25.06
CA GLY A 151 3.35 -6.36 25.33
C GLY A 151 4.43 -5.38 24.86
N ILE A 152 4.01 -4.16 24.57
CA ILE A 152 4.90 -3.08 24.11
C ILE A 152 5.86 -2.72 25.26
N ARG A 153 7.16 -2.96 25.05
CA ARG A 153 8.24 -2.67 26.00
C ARG A 153 9.34 -1.88 25.31
N LYS A 154 10.22 -1.24 26.09
CA LYS A 154 11.44 -0.63 25.54
C LYS A 154 12.23 -1.75 24.82
N ASN A 155 12.52 -1.55 23.54
CA ASN A 155 13.16 -2.50 22.61
C ASN A 155 12.31 -3.70 22.15
N SER A 156 10.98 -3.68 22.31
CA SER A 156 10.15 -4.76 21.77
C SER A 156 10.05 -4.68 20.23
N PRO A 157 9.94 -5.82 19.53
CA PRO A 157 9.78 -5.83 18.08
C PRO A 157 8.49 -5.12 17.64
N GLN A 158 7.42 -5.21 18.44
CA GLN A 158 6.16 -4.51 18.20
C GLN A 158 6.35 -2.99 18.19
N LEU A 159 7.14 -2.46 19.14
CA LEU A 159 7.44 -1.03 19.21
C LEU A 159 8.18 -0.55 17.96
N LYS A 160 9.11 -1.36 17.44
CA LYS A 160 9.83 -1.06 16.21
C LYS A 160 8.87 -0.95 15.02
N VAL A 161 7.96 -1.91 14.85
CA VAL A 161 6.96 -1.88 13.77
C VAL A 161 6.10 -0.61 13.84
N ILE A 162 5.70 -0.21 15.04
CA ILE A 162 4.90 1.01 15.24
C ILE A 162 5.71 2.26 14.88
N ILE A 163 6.97 2.36 15.32
CA ILE A 163 7.84 3.49 14.97
C ILE A 163 8.10 3.54 13.46
N ASP A 164 8.46 2.42 12.84
CA ASP A 164 8.69 2.32 11.39
C ASP A 164 7.43 2.74 10.60
N PHE A 165 6.23 2.43 11.11
CA PHE A 165 4.98 2.87 10.50
C PHE A 165 4.73 4.37 10.67
N LEU A 166 5.03 4.94 11.84
CA LEU A 166 4.92 6.38 12.09
C LEU A 166 5.91 7.19 11.24
N ASP A 167 7.15 6.72 11.10
CA ASP A 167 8.17 7.35 10.27
C ASP A 167 7.79 7.35 8.79
N MET A 168 7.06 6.33 8.33
CA MET A 168 6.52 6.29 6.96
C MET A 168 5.43 7.35 6.73
N LEU A 169 4.68 7.74 7.76
CA LEU A 169 3.60 8.73 7.64
C LEU A 169 4.11 10.17 7.63
N ASN A 170 5.32 10.41 8.14
CA ASN A 170 5.93 11.73 8.28
C ASN A 170 6.86 12.09 7.12
#